data_AF-A0A2S5M4X4-F1
#
_entry.id   AF-A0A2S5M4X4-F1
#
_cell.length_a   1.000
_cell.length_b   1.000
_cell.length_c   1.000
_cell.angle_alpha   90.00
_cell.angle_beta   90.00
_cell.angle_gamma   90.00
#
_symmetry.space_group_name_H-M   'P 1'
#
loop_
_entity.id
_entity.type
_entity.pdbx_description
1 polymer ?
#
loop_
_entity_poly.entity_id
_entity_poly.type
_entity_poly.pdbx_seq_one_letter_code
_entity_poly.pdbx_strand_id
1 'polypeptide(L)'
;MLREFDIVVIATDFEDAEVRGKRGHIIGQVCTDDIGVFVYDIERVWCMSPRDVTPTGERDDEAERARQGAPVIRVNSKGEIVG
;
A
#
# COMPACT_ATOMS: atom_id res chain seq x y z
N MET A 1 -4.95 13.58 2.61
CA MET A 1 -5.15 12.86 1.33
C MET A 1 -3.96 11.94 1.18
N LEU A 2 -4.20 10.64 1.07
CA LEU A 2 -3.16 9.64 0.93
C LEU A 2 -2.55 9.70 -0.48
N ARG A 3 -1.23 9.58 -0.58
CA ARG A 3 -0.46 9.66 -1.82
C ARG A 3 0.45 8.47 -1.96
N GLU A 4 0.89 8.23 -3.19
CA GLU A 4 1.89 7.20 -3.44
C GLU A 4 3.18 7.47 -2.65
N PHE A 5 3.71 6.38 -2.10
CA PHE A 5 4.83 6.26 -1.19
C PHE A 5 4.59 6.81 0.22
N ASP A 6 3.39 7.30 0.54
CA ASP A 6 3.08 7.63 1.93
C ASP A 6 3.18 6.37 2.79
N ILE A 7 3.93 6.46 3.89
CA ILE A 7 4.01 5.38 4.87
C ILE A 7 2.74 5.43 5.72
N VAL A 8 2.14 4.26 5.90
CA VAL A 8 0.90 4.08 6.63
C VAL A 8 1.01 2.95 7.64
N VAL A 9 0.19 3.03 8.69
CA VAL A 9 -0.08 1.93 9.62
C VAL A 9 -1.47 1.40 9.32
N ILE A 10 -1.58 0.09 9.15
CA ILE A 10 -2.84 -0.62 8.92
C ILE A 10 -3.60 -0.67 10.25
N ALA A 11 -4.90 -0.39 10.19
CA ALA A 11 -5.77 -0.32 11.36
C ALA A 11 -5.68 -1.60 12.20
N THR A 12 -5.71 -1.45 13.52
CA THR A 12 -5.56 -2.56 14.48
C THR A 12 -6.82 -3.44 14.57
N ASP A 13 -7.91 -3.01 13.96
CA ASP A 13 -9.16 -3.75 13.81
C ASP A 13 -9.38 -4.29 12.39
N PHE A 14 -8.42 -4.07 11.46
CA PHE A 14 -8.49 -4.61 10.09
C PHE A 14 -8.71 -6.13 10.08
N GLU A 15 -9.59 -6.62 9.22
CA GLU A 15 -10.09 -8.00 9.29
C GLU A 15 -8.98 -9.06 9.20
N ASP A 16 -7.96 -8.82 8.37
CA ASP A 16 -6.88 -9.76 8.12
C ASP A 16 -5.78 -9.62 9.19
N ALA A 17 -5.64 -10.65 10.02
CA ALA A 17 -4.68 -10.70 11.12
C ALA A 17 -3.22 -10.75 10.63
N GLU A 18 -2.95 -11.11 9.38
CA GLU A 18 -1.60 -11.14 8.82
C GLU A 18 -1.04 -9.72 8.66
N VAL A 19 -1.89 -8.75 8.33
CA VAL A 19 -1.50 -7.37 8.00
C VAL A 19 -1.94 -6.32 9.02
N ARG A 20 -2.89 -6.65 9.89
CA ARG A 20 -3.40 -5.77 10.94
C ARG A 20 -2.27 -5.17 11.79
N GLY A 21 -2.28 -3.85 11.95
CA GLY A 21 -1.28 -3.13 12.74
C GLY A 21 0.10 -3.00 12.09
N LYS A 22 0.30 -3.58 10.91
CA LYS A 22 1.59 -3.53 10.21
C LYS A 22 1.78 -2.21 9.48
N ARG A 23 3.04 -1.93 9.15
CA ARG A 23 3.43 -0.78 8.35
C ARG A 23 3.58 -1.16 6.89
N GLY A 24 3.28 -0.21 6.02
CA GLY A 24 3.50 -0.31 4.59
C GLY A 24 3.59 1.05 3.95
N HIS A 25 3.85 1.09 2.65
CA HIS A 25 3.73 2.29 1.85
C HIS A 25 2.69 2.12 0.74
N ILE A 26 2.06 3.22 0.36
CA ILE A 26 1.08 3.22 -0.73
C ILE A 26 1.81 3.09 -2.05
N ILE A 27 1.44 2.13 -2.89
CA ILE A 27 2.00 1.94 -4.23
C ILE A 27 1.09 2.49 -5.34
N GLY A 28 -0.10 2.95 -4.97
CA GLY A 28 -1.02 3.64 -5.86
C GLY A 28 -2.49 3.36 -5.56
N GLN A 29 -3.33 3.87 -6.45
CA GLN A 29 -4.77 3.63 -6.44
C GLN A 29 -5.10 2.39 -7.27
N VAL A 30 -5.88 1.46 -6.71
CA VAL A 30 -6.30 0.21 -7.40
C VAL A 30 -7.62 0.43 -8.11
N CYS A 31 -8.59 1.01 -7.40
CA CYS A 31 -9.89 1.40 -7.94
C CYS A 31 -10.36 2.72 -7.31
N THR A 32 -11.58 3.18 -7.58
CA THR A 32 -12.12 4.40 -6.97
C THR A 32 -12.09 4.40 -5.44
N ASP A 33 -12.23 3.23 -4.83
CA ASP A 33 -12.45 3.09 -3.38
C ASP A 33 -11.27 2.43 -2.64
N ASP A 34 -10.35 1.78 -3.36
CA ASP A 34 -9.25 1.00 -2.79
C ASP A 34 -7.87 1.48 -3.26
N ILE A 35 -6.90 1.34 -2.36
CA ILE A 35 -5.49 1.62 -2.57
C ILE A 35 -4.64 0.36 -2.41
N GLY A 36 -3.51 0.34 -3.10
CA GLY A 36 -2.51 -0.71 -2.98
C GLY A 36 -1.51 -0.31 -1.91
N VAL A 37 -1.31 -1.16 -0.91
CA VAL A 37 -0.34 -0.95 0.17
C VAL A 37 0.66 -2.11 0.14
N PHE A 38 1.93 -1.81 -0.05
CA PHE A 38 3.00 -2.79 0.13
C PHE A 38 3.32 -2.91 1.61
N VAL A 39 3.09 -4.09 2.20
CA VAL A 39 3.29 -4.37 3.62
C VAL A 39 4.70 -4.90 3.84
N TYR A 40 5.52 -4.19 4.62
CA TYR A 40 6.95 -4.48 4.73
C TYR A 40 7.23 -5.87 5.28
N ASP A 41 6.60 -6.26 6.39
CA ASP A 41 6.91 -7.53 7.06
C ASP A 41 6.56 -8.78 6.24
N ILE A 42 5.66 -8.65 5.26
CA ILE A 42 5.20 -9.77 4.43
C ILE A 42 5.73 -9.64 2.99
N GLU A 43 6.34 -8.49 2.68
CA GLU A 43 6.86 -8.15 1.37
C GLU A 43 5.85 -8.35 0.23
N ARG A 44 4.58 -8.00 0.49
CA ARG A 44 3.48 -8.20 -0.46
C ARG A 44 2.45 -7.06 -0.41
N VAL A 45 1.74 -6.90 -1.52
CA VAL A 45 0.73 -5.86 -1.72
C VAL A 45 -0.63 -6.35 -1.25
N TRP A 46 -1.33 -5.52 -0.48
CA TRP A 46 -2.76 -5.66 -0.16
C TRP A 46 -3.57 -4.53 -0.78
N CYS A 47 -4.80 -4.86 -1.18
CA CYS A 47 -5.81 -3.87 -1.54
C CYS A 47 -6.59 -3.51 -0.29
N MET A 48 -6.64 -2.22 0.05
CA MET A 48 -7.22 -1.72 1.30
C MET A 48 -8.05 -0.47 1.05
N SER A 49 -9.08 -0.25 1.86
CA SER A 49 -9.75 1.05 1.86
C SER A 49 -8.82 2.10 2.46
N PRO A 50 -8.83 3.36 1.97
CA PRO A 50 -8.18 4.49 2.64
C PRO A 50 -8.57 4.68 4.11
N ARG A 51 -9.69 4.09 4.55
CA ARG A 51 -10.17 4.13 5.95
C ARG A 51 -9.46 3.14 6.86
N ASP A 52 -8.90 2.08 6.29
CA ASP A 52 -8.22 1.00 7.02
C ASP A 52 -6.75 1.31 7.27
N VAL A 53 -6.29 2.50 6.90
CA VAL A 53 -4.90 2.91 7.05
C VAL A 53 -4.81 4.30 7.65
N THR A 54 -3.77 4.52 8.45
CA THR A 54 -3.46 5.81 9.06
C THR A 54 -2.11 6.31 8.55
N PRO A 55 -2.02 7.50 7.93
CA PRO A 55 -0.75 8.04 7.48
C PRO A 55 0.16 8.36 8.66
N THR A 56 1.44 8.01 8.55
CA THR A 56 2.44 8.33 9.59
C THR A 56 3.02 9.73 9.44
N GLY A 57 2.79 10.37 8.29
CA GLY A 57 3.44 11.63 7.91
C GLY A 57 4.83 11.45 7.30
N GLU A 58 5.29 10.20 7.19
CA GLU A 58 6.55 9.83 6.54
C GLU A 58 6.30 9.35 5.11
N ARG A 59 7.36 9.30 4.31
CA ARG A 59 7.34 8.84 2.92
C ARG A 59 8.47 7.84 2.68
N ASP A 60 8.20 6.85 1.85
CA ASP A 60 9.19 5.87 1.43
C ASP A 60 9.98 6.38 0.22
N ASP A 61 10.98 7.21 0.49
CA ASP A 61 11.86 7.79 -0.53
C ASP A 61 12.69 6.72 -1.27
N GLU A 62 12.97 5.59 -0.62
CA GLU A 62 13.72 4.49 -1.24
C GLU A 62 12.86 3.78 -2.29
N ALA A 63 11.61 3.45 -1.95
CA ALA A 63 10.64 2.90 -2.90
C ALA A 63 10.36 3.88 -4.06
N GLU A 64 10.24 5.17 -3.78
CA GLU A 64 10.07 6.19 -4.81
C GLU A 64 11.25 6.22 -5.79
N ARG A 65 12.49 6.19 -5.28
CA ARG A 65 13.71 6.14 -6.11
C ARG A 65 13.83 4.84 -6.87
N ALA A 66 13.52 3.70 -6.25
CA ALA A 66 13.55 2.39 -6.90
C ALA A 66 12.56 2.30 -8.07
N ARG A 67 11.42 3.02 -7.98
CA ARG A 67 10.45 3.09 -9.07
C ARG A 67 10.90 3.99 -10.23
N GLN A 68 11.83 4.93 -10.03
CA GLN A 68 12.35 5.78 -11.11
C GLN A 68 13.17 4.93 -12.10
N GLY A 69 12.46 4.37 -13.09
CA GLY A 69 13.01 3.45 -14.10
C GLY A 69 12.39 2.04 -14.09
N ALA A 70 11.58 1.70 -13.09
CA ALA A 70 10.87 0.42 -13.02
C ALA A 70 9.47 0.52 -13.67
N PRO A 71 8.96 -0.55 -14.30
CA PRO A 71 7.60 -0.57 -14.81
C PRO A 71 6.59 -0.37 -13.69
N VAL A 72 5.55 0.43 -13.96
CA VAL A 72 4.42 0.65 -13.04
C VAL A 72 3.71 -0.70 -12.81
N ILE A 73 3.80 -1.23 -11.61
CA ILE A 73 3.05 -2.42 -11.20
C ILE A 73 1.58 -2.00 -11.07
N ARG A 74 0.74 -2.49 -11.98
CA ARG A 74 -0.72 -2.39 -11.84
C ARG A 74 -1.19 -3.65 -11.13
N VAL A 75 -2.09 -3.50 -10.16
CA VAL A 75 -2.72 -4.61 -9.46
C VAL A 75 -4.23 -4.55 -9.66
N ASN A 76 -4.89 -5.70 -9.76
CA ASN A 76 -6.36 -5.77 -9.78
C ASN A 76 -6.95 -5.77 -8.36
N SER A 77 -8.28 -5.80 -8.26
CA SER A 77 -9.01 -5.80 -6.98
C SER A 77 -8.78 -7.05 -6.11
N LYS A 78 -8.04 -8.04 -6.59
CA LYS A 78 -7.62 -9.23 -5.82
C LYS A 78 -6.15 -9.14 -5.37
N GLY A 79 -5.47 -8.03 -5.64
CA GLY A 79 -4.05 -7.86 -5.37
C GLY A 79 -3.13 -8.62 -6.34
N GLU A 80 -3.64 -9.09 -7.48
CA GLU A 80 -2.83 -9.75 -8.51
C GLU A 80 -2.20 -8.70 -9.43
N ILE A 81 -0.92 -8.88 -9.79
CA ILE A 81 -0.25 -8.01 -10.77
C ILE A 81 -0.89 -8.22 -12.14
N VAL A 82 -1.42 -7.16 -12.74
CA VAL A 82 -1.97 -7.14 -14.10
C VAL A 82 -1.02 -6.34 -15.00
N GLY A 83 -0.65 -6.93 -16.14
CA GLY A 83 0.25 -6.34 -17.14
C GLY A 83 -0.39 -5.20 -17.94
#